data_AF-A0A959P631-F1
#
_entry.id   AF-A0A959P631-F1
#
_cell.length_a   1.000
_cell.length_b   1.000
_cell.length_c   1.000
_cell.angle_alpha   90.00
_cell.angle_beta   90.00
_cell.angle_gamma   90.00
#
_symmetry.space_group_name_H-M   'P 1'
#
loop_
_entity.id
_entity.type
_entity.pdbx_description
1 polymer ?
#
loop_
_entity_poly.entity_id
_entity_poly.type
_entity_poly.pdbx_seq_one_letter_code
_entity_poly.pdbx_strand_id
1 'polypeptide(L)'
;MEKKTIKDHLETLKTTVEGLNVQLHLGKADAEKAFEEQKANLRDWAVKMRSRVDEAKELNKEQATKIKATLEELRLQAALGKATSEDLLREQQQELKKKMEQLRSDLDLVFDTGKEHSDQILEELSLKLHDYQIKFDIFKLQLQLAKMEGEQAFEKRKKEAEAKLQEFQKDLEKRAEEASGKLEHFSKEMSQAWKHVRKAFD
;
A
#
# COMPACT_ATOMS: atom_id res chain seq x y z
N MET A 1 -3.47 20.41 -12.47
CA MET A 1 -3.41 18.94 -12.38
C MET A 1 -4.81 18.43 -12.63
N GLU A 2 -4.99 17.53 -13.59
CA GLU A 2 -6.29 16.88 -13.82
C GLU A 2 -6.69 16.07 -12.57
N LYS A 3 -7.96 16.17 -12.19
CA LYS A 3 -8.51 15.45 -11.04
C LYS A 3 -8.58 13.97 -11.40
N LYS A 4 -7.67 13.15 -10.86
CA LYS A 4 -7.76 11.69 -11.02
C LYS A 4 -9.10 11.21 -10.47
N THR A 5 -9.82 10.46 -11.29
CA THR A 5 -11.10 9.88 -10.91
C THR A 5 -10.89 8.61 -10.07
N ILE A 6 -11.97 8.11 -9.45
CA ILE A 6 -12.01 6.77 -8.86
C ILE A 6 -11.59 5.72 -9.89
N LYS A 7 -12.07 5.89 -11.14
CA LYS A 7 -11.74 5.02 -12.27
C LYS A 7 -10.23 4.98 -12.59
N ASP A 8 -9.56 6.12 -12.60
CA ASP A 8 -8.11 6.15 -12.88
C ASP A 8 -7.28 5.46 -11.79
N HIS A 9 -7.74 5.54 -10.54
CA HIS A 9 -7.11 4.84 -9.42
C HIS A 9 -7.36 3.35 -9.48
N LEU A 10 -8.57 2.93 -9.84
CA LEU A 10 -8.90 1.52 -10.05
C LEU A 10 -8.07 0.90 -11.16
N GLU A 11 -7.93 1.57 -12.30
CA GLU A 11 -7.08 1.07 -13.40
C GLU A 11 -5.63 0.94 -12.92
N THR A 12 -5.10 1.96 -12.22
CA THR A 12 -3.76 1.91 -11.64
C THR A 12 -3.60 0.74 -10.66
N LEU A 13 -4.61 0.51 -9.82
CA LEU A 13 -4.60 -0.54 -8.82
C LEU A 13 -4.75 -1.92 -9.45
N LYS A 14 -5.59 -2.05 -10.47
CA LYS A 14 -5.76 -3.27 -11.26
C LYS A 14 -4.46 -3.65 -11.94
N THR A 15 -3.83 -2.71 -12.65
CA THR A 15 -2.49 -2.91 -13.23
C THR A 15 -1.46 -3.26 -12.16
N THR A 16 -1.56 -2.66 -10.98
CA THR A 16 -0.68 -2.98 -9.85
C THR A 16 -0.89 -4.42 -9.39
N VAL A 17 -2.14 -4.87 -9.18
CA VAL A 17 -2.45 -6.24 -8.76
C VAL A 17 -2.10 -7.26 -9.86
N GLU A 18 -2.33 -6.94 -11.13
CA GLU A 18 -1.94 -7.78 -12.28
C GLU A 18 -0.41 -7.92 -12.36
N GLY A 19 0.31 -6.81 -12.27
CA GLY A 19 1.78 -6.80 -12.23
C GLY A 19 2.31 -7.58 -11.04
N LEU A 20 1.65 -7.48 -9.88
CA LEU A 20 1.99 -8.22 -8.68
C LEU A 20 1.72 -9.72 -8.82
N ASN A 21 0.68 -10.11 -9.57
CA ASN A 21 0.41 -11.50 -9.94
C ASN A 21 1.50 -12.08 -10.87
N VAL A 22 1.97 -11.29 -11.83
CA VAL A 22 3.15 -11.64 -12.64
C VAL A 22 4.39 -11.79 -11.76
N GLN A 23 4.58 -10.88 -10.79
CA GLN A 23 5.73 -10.96 -9.90
C GLN A 23 5.69 -12.17 -8.95
N LEU A 24 4.51 -12.74 -8.64
CA LEU A 24 4.41 -14.03 -7.91
C LEU A 24 5.03 -15.20 -8.69
N HIS A 25 5.22 -15.05 -10.00
CA HIS A 25 5.90 -16.04 -10.83
C HIS A 25 7.42 -15.82 -10.90
N LEU A 26 7.94 -14.74 -10.33
CA LEU A 26 9.36 -14.41 -10.34
C LEU A 26 10.08 -15.02 -9.14
N GLY A 27 11.39 -15.24 -9.30
CA GLY A 27 12.23 -15.83 -8.25
C GLY A 27 12.59 -14.85 -7.13
N LYS A 28 13.23 -15.37 -6.08
CA LYS A 28 13.67 -14.58 -4.89
C LYS A 28 14.48 -13.34 -5.25
N ALA A 29 15.42 -13.45 -6.19
CA ALA A 29 16.30 -12.35 -6.58
C ALA A 29 15.53 -11.16 -7.20
N ASP A 30 14.49 -11.47 -7.99
CA ASP A 30 13.63 -10.45 -8.59
C ASP A 30 12.73 -9.79 -7.54
N ALA A 31 12.20 -10.56 -6.58
CA ALA A 31 11.42 -10.05 -5.47
C ALA A 31 12.23 -9.10 -4.58
N GLU A 32 13.49 -9.44 -4.27
CA GLU A 32 14.40 -8.57 -3.50
C GLU A 32 14.71 -7.27 -4.27
N LYS A 33 14.95 -7.35 -5.58
CA LYS A 33 15.20 -6.16 -6.41
C LYS A 33 13.96 -5.25 -6.47
N ALA A 34 12.79 -5.84 -6.68
CA ALA A 34 11.53 -5.09 -6.73
C ALA A 34 11.21 -4.44 -5.38
N PHE A 35 11.51 -5.11 -4.26
CA PHE A 35 11.39 -4.54 -2.92
C PHE A 35 12.26 -3.29 -2.73
N GLU A 36 13.54 -3.34 -3.12
CA GLU A 36 14.44 -2.17 -3.01
C GLU A 36 14.01 -1.02 -3.93
N GLU A 37 13.49 -1.31 -5.12
CA GLU A 37 12.93 -0.29 -6.01
C GLU A 37 11.70 0.37 -5.39
N GLN A 38 10.78 -0.40 -4.81
CA GLN A 38 9.61 0.18 -4.15
C GLN A 38 9.96 0.93 -2.86
N LYS A 39 11.04 0.56 -2.15
CA LYS A 39 11.60 1.39 -1.06
C LYS A 39 12.04 2.76 -1.55
N ALA A 40 12.79 2.82 -2.66
CA ALA A 40 13.20 4.09 -3.24
C ALA A 40 11.99 4.94 -3.65
N ASN A 41 11.00 4.34 -4.30
CA ASN A 41 9.76 5.02 -4.68
C ASN A 41 8.98 5.54 -3.47
N LEU A 42 8.86 4.74 -2.42
CA LEU A 42 8.18 5.11 -1.17
C LEU A 42 8.90 6.28 -0.48
N ARG A 43 10.24 6.25 -0.43
CA ARG A 43 11.05 7.34 0.13
C ARG A 43 10.77 8.66 -0.60
N ASP A 44 10.82 8.64 -1.94
CA ASP A 44 10.65 9.85 -2.75
C ASP A 44 9.21 10.37 -2.66
N TRP A 45 8.23 9.47 -2.64
CA TRP A 45 6.84 9.80 -2.38
C TRP A 45 6.64 10.44 -0.99
N ALA A 46 7.26 9.88 0.06
CA ALA A 46 7.13 10.40 1.42
C ALA A 46 7.69 11.83 1.53
N VAL A 47 8.81 12.13 0.86
CA VAL A 47 9.37 13.49 0.76
C VAL A 47 8.37 14.43 0.07
N LYS A 48 7.87 14.04 -1.10
CA LYS A 48 6.92 14.84 -1.88
C LYS A 48 5.63 15.12 -1.11
N MET A 49 5.09 14.13 -0.40
CA MET A 49 3.86 14.31 0.36
C MET A 49 4.11 15.19 1.58
N ARG A 50 5.24 15.01 2.28
CA ARG A 50 5.57 15.81 3.46
C ARG A 50 5.62 17.32 3.14
N SER A 51 6.13 17.71 1.96
CA SER A 51 6.13 19.12 1.54
C SER A 51 4.75 19.67 1.19
N ARG A 52 3.81 18.80 0.80
CA ARG A 52 2.44 19.16 0.41
C ARG A 52 1.44 19.14 1.56
N VAL A 53 1.79 18.53 2.70
CA VAL A 53 0.88 18.44 3.87
C VAL A 53 0.41 19.82 4.36
N ASP A 54 1.25 20.87 4.24
CA ASP A 54 0.84 22.23 4.62
C ASP A 54 -0.18 22.86 3.67
N GLU A 55 -0.31 22.35 2.45
CA GLU A 55 -1.27 22.82 1.46
C GLU A 55 -2.67 22.24 1.72
N ALA A 56 -2.79 21.22 2.59
CA ALA A 56 -4.06 20.60 2.94
C ALA A 56 -4.86 21.52 3.88
N LYS A 57 -6.06 21.90 3.45
CA LYS A 57 -6.92 22.89 4.10
C LYS A 57 -7.63 22.34 5.34
N GLU A 58 -7.87 21.02 5.36
CA GLU A 58 -8.60 20.34 6.44
C GLU A 58 -7.71 19.99 7.65
N LEU A 59 -6.39 20.17 7.54
CA LEU A 59 -5.48 19.84 8.63
C LEU A 59 -5.32 21.01 9.59
N ASN A 60 -5.59 20.76 10.87
CA ASN A 60 -5.08 21.63 11.91
C ASN A 60 -3.54 21.43 12.08
N LYS A 61 -2.89 22.37 12.76
CA LYS A 61 -1.42 22.37 12.93
C LYS A 61 -0.89 21.09 13.59
N GLU A 62 -1.63 20.52 14.53
CA GLU A 62 -1.24 19.29 15.23
C GLU A 62 -1.32 18.07 14.29
N GLN A 63 -2.43 17.91 13.58
CA GLN A 63 -2.63 16.86 12.58
C GLN A 63 -1.57 16.94 11.48
N ALA A 64 -1.30 18.14 10.95
CA ALA A 64 -0.26 18.36 9.94
C ALA A 64 1.14 17.96 10.47
N THR A 65 1.45 18.34 11.71
CA THR A 65 2.72 17.98 12.36
C THR A 65 2.86 16.46 12.52
N LYS A 66 1.78 15.79 12.95
CA LYS A 66 1.76 14.34 13.13
C LYS A 66 1.95 13.59 11.82
N ILE A 67 1.17 13.93 10.78
CA ILE A 67 1.29 13.31 9.46
C ILE A 67 2.70 13.49 8.88
N LYS A 68 3.27 14.69 9.00
CA LYS A 68 4.64 14.96 8.53
C LYS A 68 5.69 14.15 9.31
N ALA A 69 5.52 13.99 10.62
CA ALA A 69 6.42 13.18 11.42
C ALA A 69 6.37 11.72 10.96
N THR A 70 5.16 11.16 10.78
CA THR A 70 5.00 9.78 10.31
C THR A 70 5.55 9.58 8.88
N LEU A 71 5.37 10.55 7.98
CA LEU A 71 5.98 10.54 6.65
C LEU A 71 7.52 10.59 6.71
N GLU A 72 8.09 11.36 7.63
CA GLU A 72 9.54 11.42 7.83
C GLU A 72 10.08 10.10 8.37
N GLU A 73 9.40 9.47 9.33
CA GLU A 73 9.76 8.14 9.81
C GLU A 73 9.68 7.09 8.69
N LEU A 74 8.63 7.14 7.87
CA LEU A 74 8.48 6.24 6.72
C LEU A 74 9.60 6.44 5.71
N ARG A 75 9.99 7.70 5.44
CA ARG A 75 11.15 8.04 4.60
C ARG A 75 12.44 7.44 5.16
N LEU A 76 12.68 7.57 6.46
CA LEU A 76 13.87 7.04 7.12
C LEU A 76 13.94 5.52 7.02
N GLN A 77 12.83 4.83 7.28
CA GLN A 77 12.75 3.37 7.15
C GLN A 77 12.97 2.92 5.70
N ALA A 78 12.35 3.59 4.73
CA ALA A 78 12.52 3.31 3.31
C ALA A 78 13.95 3.60 2.81
N ALA A 79 14.68 4.50 3.47
CA ALA A 79 16.05 4.85 3.16
C ALA A 79 17.11 3.96 3.83
N LEU A 80 16.71 3.02 4.70
CA LEU A 80 17.63 2.02 5.22
C LEU A 80 18.28 1.26 4.05
N GLY A 81 19.58 0.97 4.17
CA GLY A 81 20.32 0.28 3.13
C GLY A 81 19.70 -1.08 2.77
N LYS A 82 20.15 -1.64 1.64
CA LYS A 82 19.71 -2.98 1.22
C LYS A 82 19.92 -3.98 2.35
N ALA A 83 18.90 -4.76 2.67
CA ALA A 83 19.02 -5.82 3.66
C ALA A 83 20.03 -6.87 3.17
N THR A 84 21.07 -7.14 3.95
CA THR A 84 22.13 -8.12 3.63
C THR A 84 21.84 -9.51 4.20
N SER A 85 20.77 -9.66 4.99
CA SER A 85 20.31 -10.93 5.53
C SER A 85 18.78 -11.01 5.48
N GLU A 86 18.26 -12.23 5.57
CA GLU A 86 16.81 -12.46 5.57
C GLU A 86 16.11 -11.87 6.79
N ASP A 87 16.77 -11.87 7.95
CA ASP A 87 16.21 -11.31 9.18
C ASP A 87 16.12 -9.78 9.07
N LEU A 88 17.16 -9.12 8.55
CA LEU A 88 17.12 -7.69 8.27
C LEU A 88 16.03 -7.33 7.25
N LEU A 89 15.82 -8.17 6.24
CA LEU A 89 14.76 -7.95 5.24
C LEU A 89 13.37 -8.05 5.89
N ARG A 90 13.16 -9.03 6.77
CA ARG A 90 11.91 -9.18 7.54
C ARG A 90 11.69 -8.01 8.49
N GLU A 91 12.71 -7.58 9.21
CA GLU A 91 12.65 -6.42 10.11
C GLU A 91 12.29 -5.15 9.34
N GLN A 92 12.96 -4.88 8.22
CA GLN A 92 12.64 -3.72 7.37
C GLN A 92 11.19 -3.78 6.87
N GLN A 93 10.71 -4.94 6.43
CA GLN A 93 9.31 -5.12 6.02
C GLN A 93 8.31 -4.84 7.15
N GLN A 94 8.59 -5.34 8.36
CA GLN A 94 7.74 -5.13 9.52
C GLN A 94 7.70 -3.67 9.95
N GLU A 95 8.84 -2.99 9.99
CA GLU A 95 8.91 -1.58 10.37
C GLU A 95 8.22 -0.69 9.32
N LEU A 96 8.46 -0.94 8.03
CA LEU A 96 7.74 -0.24 6.95
C LEU A 96 6.23 -0.42 7.07
N LYS A 97 5.78 -1.65 7.28
CA LYS A 97 4.36 -1.95 7.50
C LYS A 97 3.81 -1.15 8.67
N LYS A 98 4.46 -1.20 9.82
CA LYS A 98 4.04 -0.52 11.04
C LYS A 98 3.92 1.00 10.83
N LYS A 99 4.89 1.61 10.14
CA LYS A 99 4.84 3.05 9.81
C LYS A 99 3.72 3.39 8.83
N MET A 100 3.46 2.53 7.83
CA MET A 100 2.31 2.71 6.94
C MET A 100 0.97 2.57 7.68
N GLU A 101 0.86 1.62 8.61
CA GLU A 101 -0.34 1.46 9.46
C GLU A 101 -0.56 2.67 10.38
N GLN A 102 0.51 3.20 10.96
CA GLN A 102 0.44 4.44 11.75
C GLN A 102 -0.06 5.61 10.90
N LEU A 103 0.51 5.81 9.70
CA LEU A 103 0.09 6.88 8.80
C LEU A 103 -1.37 6.73 8.38
N ARG A 104 -1.82 5.50 8.12
CA ARG A 104 -3.23 5.20 7.83
C ARG A 104 -4.11 5.63 9.00
N SER A 105 -3.76 5.23 10.23
CA SER A 105 -4.53 5.60 11.41
C SER A 105 -4.59 7.11 11.62
N ASP A 106 -3.51 7.84 11.32
CA ASP A 106 -3.47 9.30 11.43
C ASP A 106 -4.41 9.96 10.40
N LEU A 107 -4.47 9.42 9.18
CA LEU A 107 -5.39 9.92 8.14
C LEU A 107 -6.85 9.59 8.46
N ASP A 108 -7.14 8.37 8.93
CA ASP A 108 -8.49 7.95 9.29
C ASP A 108 -9.07 8.88 10.38
N LEU A 109 -8.25 9.29 11.36
CA LEU A 109 -8.66 10.28 12.37
C LEU A 109 -8.97 11.65 11.78
N VAL A 110 -8.21 12.09 10.77
CA VAL A 110 -8.48 13.36 10.08
C VAL A 110 -9.80 13.28 9.32
N PHE A 111 -10.03 12.20 8.59
CA PHE A 111 -11.26 11.99 7.84
C PHE A 111 -12.48 11.89 8.75
N ASP A 112 -12.38 11.20 9.88
CA ASP A 112 -13.47 11.05 10.85
C ASP A 112 -13.80 12.38 11.58
N THR A 113 -12.88 13.36 11.60
CA THR A 113 -13.04 14.65 12.31
C THR A 113 -13.20 15.88 11.39
N GLY A 114 -13.05 15.71 10.08
CA GLY A 114 -13.12 16.78 9.08
C GLY A 114 -14.54 17.24 8.75
N LYS A 115 -14.70 18.49 8.28
CA LYS A 115 -16.00 19.07 7.91
C LYS A 115 -16.24 18.93 6.41
N GLU A 116 -16.73 17.75 6.00
CA GLU A 116 -17.44 17.46 4.74
C GLU A 116 -16.81 17.83 3.37
N HIS A 117 -15.56 18.28 3.28
CA HIS A 117 -14.88 18.46 2.00
C HIS A 117 -13.64 17.60 1.90
N SER A 118 -13.61 16.75 0.87
CA SER A 118 -12.48 15.86 0.64
C SER A 118 -11.28 16.67 0.13
N ASP A 119 -10.29 16.82 1.00
CA ASP A 119 -9.03 17.47 0.64
C ASP A 119 -8.28 16.56 -0.34
N GLN A 120 -8.06 17.04 -1.56
CA GLN A 120 -7.44 16.27 -2.63
C GLN A 120 -6.03 15.76 -2.25
N ILE A 121 -5.29 16.49 -1.42
CA ILE A 121 -3.96 16.07 -0.98
C ILE A 121 -4.10 14.89 -0.03
N LEU A 122 -5.07 14.94 0.90
CA LEU A 122 -5.33 13.85 1.84
C LEU A 122 -5.87 12.61 1.12
N GLU A 123 -6.74 12.78 0.12
CA GLU A 123 -7.23 11.69 -0.72
C GLU A 123 -6.07 11.03 -1.49
N GLU A 124 -5.23 11.82 -2.18
CA GLU A 124 -4.06 11.32 -2.91
C GLU A 124 -3.10 10.58 -1.98
N LEU A 125 -2.85 11.14 -0.78
CA LEU A 125 -2.02 10.54 0.24
C LEU A 125 -2.57 9.18 0.68
N SER A 126 -3.86 9.13 1.03
CA SER A 126 -4.56 7.91 1.47
C SER A 126 -4.55 6.81 0.42
N LEU A 127 -4.83 7.15 -0.84
CA LEU A 127 -4.84 6.20 -1.96
C LEU A 127 -3.43 5.68 -2.25
N LYS A 128 -2.42 6.55 -2.32
CA LYS A 128 -1.05 6.12 -2.59
C LYS A 128 -0.46 5.30 -1.45
N LEU A 129 -0.81 5.60 -0.21
CA LEU A 129 -0.42 4.78 0.94
C LEU A 129 -0.95 3.34 0.79
N HIS A 130 -2.19 3.20 0.34
CA HIS A 130 -2.80 1.89 0.09
C HIS A 130 -2.06 1.11 -1.00
N ASP A 131 -1.73 1.76 -2.12
CA ASP A 131 -0.93 1.16 -3.20
C ASP A 131 0.38 0.56 -2.64
N TYR A 132 1.07 1.30 -1.76
CA TYR A 132 2.30 0.81 -1.13
C TYR A 132 2.03 -0.35 -0.18
N GLN A 133 1.00 -0.29 0.66
CA GLN A 133 0.64 -1.38 1.57
C GLN A 133 0.43 -2.70 0.80
N ILE A 134 -0.29 -2.66 -0.32
CA ILE A 134 -0.51 -3.83 -1.18
C ILE A 134 0.80 -4.36 -1.74
N LYS A 135 1.62 -3.49 -2.34
CA LYS A 135 2.91 -3.87 -2.93
C LYS A 135 3.81 -4.56 -1.92
N PHE A 136 3.97 -3.99 -0.73
CA PHE A 136 4.82 -4.55 0.32
C PHE A 136 4.28 -5.88 0.88
N ASP A 137 2.96 -6.02 1.03
CA ASP A 137 2.36 -7.28 1.44
C ASP A 137 2.56 -8.40 0.39
N ILE A 138 2.53 -8.06 -0.90
CA ILE A 138 2.82 -9.04 -1.96
C ILE A 138 4.30 -9.41 -2.02
N PHE A 139 5.23 -8.48 -1.80
CA PHE A 139 6.64 -8.84 -1.67
C PHE A 139 6.89 -9.78 -0.49
N LYS A 140 6.21 -9.55 0.65
CA LYS A 140 6.27 -10.48 1.78
C LYS A 140 5.83 -11.88 1.36
N LEU A 141 4.71 -11.99 0.65
CA LEU A 141 4.20 -13.26 0.14
C LEU A 141 5.18 -13.93 -0.84
N GLN A 142 5.77 -13.18 -1.78
CA GLN A 142 6.76 -13.72 -2.72
C GLN A 142 7.98 -14.29 -1.99
N LEU A 143 8.49 -13.59 -0.98
CA LEU A 143 9.60 -14.07 -0.18
C LEU A 143 9.21 -15.30 0.66
N GLN A 144 7.97 -15.39 1.14
CA GLN A 144 7.48 -16.59 1.82
C GLN A 144 7.39 -17.78 0.86
N LEU A 145 6.83 -17.59 -0.34
CA LEU A 145 6.73 -18.61 -1.38
C LEU A 145 8.12 -19.10 -1.83
N ALA A 146 9.06 -18.18 -2.03
CA ALA A 146 10.43 -18.52 -2.42
C ALA A 146 11.20 -19.35 -1.37
N LYS A 147 10.70 -19.41 -0.13
CA LYS A 147 11.26 -20.24 0.95
C LYS A 147 10.54 -21.58 1.12
N MET A 148 9.44 -21.81 0.42
CA MET A 148 8.71 -23.07 0.54
C MET A 148 9.49 -24.19 -0.13
N GLU A 149 9.82 -25.22 0.64
CA GLU A 149 10.40 -26.45 0.13
C GLU A 149 9.28 -27.37 -0.38
N GLY A 150 9.46 -27.92 -1.59
CA GLY A 150 8.52 -28.86 -2.21
C GLY A 150 7.54 -28.23 -3.19
N GLU A 151 7.57 -28.73 -4.43
CA GLU A 151 6.81 -28.23 -5.58
C GLU A 151 5.28 -28.19 -5.31
N GLN A 152 4.73 -29.22 -4.64
CA GLN A 152 3.30 -29.25 -4.33
C GLN A 152 2.85 -28.16 -3.34
N ALA A 153 3.64 -27.91 -2.29
CA ALA A 153 3.28 -26.92 -1.28
C ALA A 153 3.41 -25.50 -1.84
N PHE A 154 4.46 -25.26 -2.62
CA PHE A 154 4.66 -24.03 -3.39
C PHE A 154 3.49 -23.78 -4.36
N GLU A 155 3.17 -24.74 -5.23
CA GLU A 155 2.10 -24.60 -6.23
C GLU A 155 0.73 -24.40 -5.60
N LYS A 156 0.43 -25.09 -4.49
CA LYS A 156 -0.82 -24.90 -3.76
C LYS A 156 -0.93 -23.48 -3.22
N ARG A 157 0.11 -23.00 -2.53
CA ARG A 157 0.10 -21.67 -1.88
C ARG A 157 0.09 -20.54 -2.91
N LYS A 158 0.77 -20.74 -4.03
CA LYS A 158 0.75 -19.82 -5.18
C LYS A 158 -0.66 -19.71 -5.77
N LYS A 159 -1.36 -20.83 -6.02
CA LYS A 159 -2.74 -20.82 -6.53
C LYS A 159 -3.73 -20.17 -5.56
N GLU A 160 -3.56 -20.40 -4.25
CA GLU A 160 -4.37 -19.72 -3.23
C GLU A 160 -4.17 -18.19 -3.29
N ALA A 161 -2.93 -17.74 -3.48
CA ALA A 161 -2.62 -16.32 -3.64
C ALA A 161 -3.24 -15.72 -4.89
N GLU A 162 -3.06 -16.38 -6.04
CA GLU A 162 -3.65 -15.97 -7.32
C GLU A 162 -5.17 -15.83 -7.21
N ALA A 163 -5.84 -16.84 -6.63
CA ALA A 163 -7.29 -16.82 -6.44
C ALA A 163 -7.74 -15.64 -5.57
N LYS A 164 -6.99 -15.34 -4.50
CA LYS A 164 -7.28 -14.21 -3.60
C LYS A 164 -7.04 -12.85 -4.25
N LEU A 165 -6.01 -12.72 -5.07
CA LEU A 165 -5.79 -11.50 -5.86
C LEU A 165 -6.89 -11.30 -6.92
N GLN A 166 -7.35 -12.37 -7.55
CA GLN A 166 -8.48 -12.30 -8.49
C GLN A 166 -9.80 -11.94 -7.79
N GLU A 167 -10.05 -12.49 -6.59
CA GLU A 167 -11.19 -12.13 -5.76
C GLU A 167 -11.13 -10.64 -5.39
N PHE A 168 -9.96 -10.15 -4.98
CA PHE A 168 -9.73 -8.74 -4.69
C PHE A 168 -10.01 -7.83 -5.89
N GLN A 169 -9.54 -8.21 -7.10
CA GLN A 169 -9.81 -7.46 -8.33
C GLN A 169 -11.30 -7.34 -8.61
N LYS A 170 -12.05 -8.45 -8.47
CA LYS A 170 -13.51 -8.44 -8.67
C LYS A 170 -14.23 -7.59 -7.63
N ASP A 171 -13.79 -7.66 -6.37
CA ASP A 171 -14.34 -6.82 -5.31
C ASP A 171 -14.08 -5.33 -5.55
N LEU A 172 -12.90 -4.98 -6.07
CA LEU A 172 -12.57 -3.61 -6.48
C LEU A 172 -13.47 -3.12 -7.61
N GLU A 173 -13.69 -3.93 -8.65
CA GLU A 173 -14.57 -3.61 -9.78
C GLU A 173 -16.01 -3.38 -9.32
N LYS A 174 -16.54 -4.24 -8.44
CA LYS A 174 -17.88 -4.05 -7.90
C LYS A 174 -18.01 -2.78 -7.06
N ARG A 175 -17.04 -2.51 -6.18
CA ARG A 175 -17.04 -1.31 -5.32
C ARG A 175 -16.85 -0.03 -6.12
N ALA A 176 -16.15 -0.10 -7.25
CA ALA A 176 -16.03 1.01 -8.19
C ALA A 176 -17.37 1.45 -8.75
N GLU A 177 -18.20 0.48 -9.14
CA GLU A 177 -19.53 0.71 -9.71
C GLU A 177 -20.50 1.26 -8.66
N GLU A 178 -20.35 0.82 -7.41
CA GLU A 178 -21.19 1.22 -6.27
C GLU A 178 -20.75 2.56 -5.63
N ALA A 179 -19.50 2.99 -5.84
CA ALA A 179 -18.96 4.20 -5.24
C ALA A 179 -19.62 5.47 -5.81
N SER A 180 -20.41 6.16 -4.98
CA SER A 180 -21.15 7.39 -5.30
C SER A 180 -20.28 8.65 -5.52
N GLY A 181 -19.00 8.48 -5.84
CA GLY A 181 -18.10 9.57 -6.23
C GLY A 181 -17.16 10.11 -5.14
N LYS A 182 -17.19 9.57 -3.91
CA LYS A 182 -16.26 9.96 -2.82
C LYS A 182 -15.05 9.02 -2.76
N LEU A 183 -13.86 9.52 -3.14
CA LEU A 183 -12.59 8.79 -3.14
C LEU A 183 -12.18 8.30 -1.75
N GLU A 184 -12.53 9.03 -0.70
CA GLU A 184 -12.25 8.65 0.68
C GLU A 184 -12.96 7.35 1.10
N HIS A 185 -14.28 7.25 0.84
CA HIS A 185 -15.04 6.03 1.11
C HIS A 185 -14.47 4.86 0.32
N PHE A 186 -14.11 5.10 -0.94
CA PHE A 186 -13.44 4.11 -1.76
C PHE A 186 -12.11 3.65 -1.14
N SER A 187 -11.24 4.55 -0.69
CA SER A 187 -9.98 4.19 0.02
C SER A 187 -10.22 3.35 1.28
N LYS A 188 -11.23 3.70 2.07
CA LYS A 188 -11.59 2.95 3.30
C LYS A 188 -12.08 1.55 2.98
N GLU A 189 -12.97 1.42 2.00
CA GLU A 189 -13.49 0.13 1.53
C GLU A 189 -12.41 -0.76 0.93
N MET A 190 -11.52 -0.19 0.12
CA MET A 190 -10.36 -0.89 -0.43
C MET A 190 -9.45 -1.42 0.68
N SER A 191 -9.27 -0.65 1.75
CA SER A 191 -8.45 -1.06 2.90
C SER A 191 -9.06 -2.25 3.62
N GLN A 192 -10.39 -2.26 3.77
CA GLN A 192 -11.11 -3.37 4.36
C GLN A 192 -11.03 -4.62 3.48
N ALA A 193 -11.29 -4.49 2.17
CA ALA A 193 -11.17 -5.58 1.22
C ALA A 193 -9.75 -6.18 1.21
N TRP A 194 -8.72 -5.32 1.18
CA TRP A 194 -7.34 -5.78 1.25
C TRP A 194 -7.00 -6.48 2.57
N LYS A 195 -7.51 -6.00 3.72
CA LYS A 195 -7.32 -6.70 5.01
C LYS A 195 -7.85 -8.14 4.99
N HIS A 196 -8.95 -8.41 4.28
CA HIS A 196 -9.47 -9.78 4.14
C HIS A 196 -8.56 -10.67 3.30
N VAL A 197 -8.05 -10.13 2.19
CA VAL A 197 -7.09 -10.81 1.31
C VAL A 197 -5.78 -11.09 2.04
N ARG A 198 -5.24 -10.09 2.73
CA ARG A 198 -4.01 -10.16 3.51
C ARG A 198 -4.05 -11.24 4.59
N LYS A 199 -5.18 -11.41 5.30
CA LYS A 199 -5.33 -12.47 6.31
C LYS A 199 -5.13 -13.87 5.74
N ALA A 200 -5.31 -14.05 4.43
CA ALA A 200 -5.03 -15.34 3.79
C ALA A 200 -3.53 -15.57 3.56
N PHE A 201 -2.69 -14.52 3.64
CA PHE A 201 -1.24 -14.56 3.39
C PHE A 201 -0.38 -14.53 4.67
N ASP A 202 -0.93 -13.98 5.75
CA ASP A 202 -0.33 -14.03 7.10
C ASP A 202 -0.42 -15.44 7.70
#